data_AF-A0A1D2YUD7-F1
#
_entry.id   AF-A0A1D2YUD7-F1
#
_cell.length_a   1.000
_cell.length_b   1.000
_cell.length_c   1.000
_cell.angle_alpha   90.00
_cell.angle_beta   90.00
_cell.angle_gamma   90.00
#
_symmetry.space_group_name_H-M   'P 1'
#
loop_
_entity.id
_entity.type
_entity.pdbx_description
1 polymer ?
#
loop_
_entity_poly.entity_id
_entity_poly.type
_entity_poly.pdbx_seq_one_letter_code
_entity_poly.pdbx_strand_id
1 'polypeptide(L)'
;MTISYKFTMKKIFAMIILLSIFVVGCNINTSIKLKESDVIDISYHYFERVYTNAMFFSNVAITLNEMDASDNRKLEYLIYYMDGYKKAMERVNLYNDVEKIVFDNALSKYYDQELLYDTKTVLRELNLLVFKLSHNIKQQLNRPIDSNKMKQISNSLHDLSRNLYPFDSTPAQDDLTLYNIFVYPKIIVRNYSSAEIRQRIESTMLIINKISESIQE
;
A
#
# COMPACT_ATOMS: atom_id res chain seq x y z
N MET A 1 -8.27 69.12 -16.61
CA MET A 1 -8.05 68.51 -15.27
C MET A 1 -8.20 67.01 -15.42
N THR A 2 -7.09 66.31 -15.67
CA THR A 2 -7.05 64.87 -15.95
C THR A 2 -7.20 64.13 -14.63
N ILE A 3 -8.41 63.66 -14.34
CA ILE A 3 -8.67 62.80 -13.19
C ILE A 3 -7.91 61.49 -13.41
N SER A 4 -6.98 61.18 -12.51
CA SER A 4 -6.11 60.02 -12.57
C SER A 4 -6.93 58.72 -12.35
N TYR A 5 -7.41 58.13 -13.45
CA TYR A 5 -8.15 56.86 -13.46
C TYR A 5 -7.37 55.66 -12.87
N LYS A 6 -6.04 55.78 -12.73
CA LYS A 6 -5.20 54.73 -12.15
C LYS A 6 -5.43 54.51 -10.65
N PHE A 7 -5.89 55.52 -9.90
CA PHE A 7 -6.09 55.39 -8.45
C PHE A 7 -7.44 54.77 -8.11
N THR A 8 -8.47 55.04 -8.92
CA THR A 8 -9.84 54.53 -8.72
C THR A 8 -9.95 53.04 -9.06
N MET A 9 -9.29 52.57 -10.12
CA MET A 9 -9.29 51.16 -10.52
C MET A 9 -8.63 50.24 -9.48
N LYS A 10 -7.57 50.69 -8.80
CA LYS A 10 -6.91 49.90 -7.73
C LYS A 10 -7.83 49.67 -6.53
N LYS A 11 -8.63 50.67 -6.15
CA LYS A 11 -9.59 50.56 -5.05
C LYS A 11 -10.76 49.64 -5.40
N ILE A 12 -11.24 49.69 -6.65
CA ILE A 12 -12.26 48.78 -7.16
C ILE A 12 -11.75 47.34 -7.20
N PHE A 13 -10.51 47.11 -7.68
CA PHE A 13 -9.90 45.79 -7.67
C PHE A 13 -9.71 45.23 -6.26
N ALA A 14 -9.25 46.05 -5.30
CA ALA A 14 -9.12 45.65 -3.91
C ALA A 14 -10.49 45.31 -3.28
N MET A 15 -11.54 46.06 -3.64
CA MET A 15 -12.90 45.82 -3.16
C MET A 15 -13.53 44.55 -3.77
N ILE A 16 -13.25 44.25 -5.05
CA ILE A 16 -13.64 42.98 -5.70
C ILE A 16 -12.88 41.80 -5.09
N ILE A 17 -11.58 41.95 -4.80
CA ILE A 17 -10.78 40.91 -4.13
C ILE A 17 -11.33 40.66 -2.72
N LEU A 18 -11.60 41.72 -1.94
CA LEU A 18 -12.23 41.61 -0.61
C LEU A 18 -13.61 40.93 -0.70
N LEU A 19 -14.46 41.32 -1.65
CA LEU A 19 -15.75 40.65 -1.89
C LEU A 19 -15.58 39.18 -2.29
N SER A 20 -14.59 38.85 -3.11
CA SER A 20 -14.32 37.46 -3.51
C SER A 20 -13.79 36.59 -2.36
N ILE A 21 -13.02 37.15 -1.43
CA ILE A 21 -12.55 36.44 -0.23
C ILE A 21 -13.71 36.18 0.74
N PHE A 22 -14.65 37.12 0.87
CA PHE A 22 -15.86 36.94 1.69
C PHE A 22 -16.89 35.96 1.09
N VAL A 23 -16.88 35.74 -0.23
CA VAL A 23 -17.70 34.68 -0.87
C VAL A 23 -17.09 33.28 -0.68
N VAL A 24 -15.79 33.17 -0.40
CA VAL A 24 -15.15 31.90 0.02
C VAL A 24 -15.41 31.58 1.50
N GLY A 25 -15.96 32.54 2.26
CA GLY A 25 -16.22 32.44 3.70
C GLY A 25 -17.64 32.00 4.11
N CYS A 26 -18.44 31.39 3.22
CA CYS A 26 -19.79 30.96 3.57
C CYS A 26 -20.06 29.53 3.08
N ASN A 27 -20.17 28.59 4.03
CA ASN A 27 -20.51 27.18 3.85
C ASN A 27 -19.56 26.35 2.97
N ILE A 28 -18.40 26.02 3.53
CA ILE A 28 -17.72 24.77 3.15
C ILE A 28 -17.98 23.75 4.26
N ASN A 29 -19.25 23.41 4.43
CA ASN A 29 -19.61 22.03 4.76
C ASN A 29 -19.65 21.25 3.44
N THR A 30 -18.53 21.26 2.70
CA THR A 30 -18.35 20.33 1.60
C THR A 30 -17.77 19.06 2.21
N SER A 31 -18.64 18.25 2.81
CA SER A 31 -18.46 16.83 2.55
C SER A 31 -18.64 16.69 1.04
N ILE A 32 -17.56 16.84 0.28
CA ILE A 32 -17.54 16.49 -1.14
C ILE A 32 -17.98 15.02 -1.12
N LYS A 33 -19.23 14.76 -1.48
CA LYS A 33 -19.70 13.39 -1.68
C LYS A 33 -18.96 12.92 -2.92
N LEU A 34 -17.83 12.26 -2.70
CA LEU A 34 -17.05 11.63 -3.75
C LEU A 34 -18.00 10.76 -4.57
N LYS A 35 -17.91 10.84 -5.90
CA LYS A 35 -18.70 9.94 -6.74
C LYS A 35 -18.17 8.52 -6.53
N GLU A 36 -19.04 7.53 -6.70
CA GLU A 36 -18.66 6.13 -6.53
C GLU A 36 -17.48 5.73 -7.45
N SER A 37 -17.43 6.28 -8.67
CA SER A 37 -16.29 6.11 -9.58
C SER A 37 -14.97 6.61 -8.98
N ASP A 38 -15.00 7.77 -8.32
CA ASP A 38 -13.80 8.39 -7.75
C ASP A 38 -13.28 7.54 -6.57
N VAL A 39 -14.19 6.99 -5.76
CA VAL A 39 -13.85 6.09 -4.65
C VAL A 39 -13.24 4.79 -5.18
N ILE A 40 -13.76 4.26 -6.29
CA ILE A 40 -13.22 3.04 -6.93
C ILE A 40 -11.81 3.31 -7.48
N ASP A 41 -11.58 4.42 -8.20
CA ASP A 41 -10.27 4.78 -8.72
C ASP A 41 -9.25 5.03 -7.60
N ILE A 42 -9.67 5.70 -6.53
CA ILE A 42 -8.85 5.90 -5.33
C ILE A 42 -8.50 4.56 -4.68
N SER A 43 -9.46 3.63 -4.59
CA SER A 43 -9.23 2.29 -4.06
C SER A 43 -8.22 1.54 -4.92
N TYR A 44 -8.37 1.59 -6.24
CA TYR A 44 -7.45 0.98 -7.18
C TYR A 44 -6.00 1.46 -6.96
N HIS A 45 -5.78 2.77 -6.94
CA HIS A 45 -4.45 3.36 -6.73
C HIS A 45 -3.89 3.13 -5.32
N TYR A 46 -4.75 3.11 -4.30
CA TYR A 46 -4.34 2.76 -2.95
C TYR A 46 -3.85 1.30 -2.88
N PHE A 47 -4.52 0.39 -3.59
CA PHE A 47 -4.19 -1.02 -3.62
C PHE A 47 -3.08 -1.41 -4.61
N GLU A 48 -2.67 -0.51 -5.52
CA GLU A 48 -1.38 -0.62 -6.23
C GLU A 48 -0.19 -0.75 -5.26
N ARG A 49 -0.36 -0.35 -4.00
CA ARG A 49 0.64 -0.58 -2.94
C ARG A 49 0.75 -2.05 -2.54
N VAL A 50 -0.34 -2.81 -2.51
CA VAL A 50 -0.28 -4.27 -2.29
C VAL A 50 0.51 -4.93 -3.42
N TYR A 51 0.26 -4.49 -4.65
CA TYR A 51 1.01 -4.93 -5.83
C TYR A 51 2.50 -4.56 -5.72
N THR A 52 2.81 -3.31 -5.36
CA THR A 52 4.19 -2.85 -5.17
C THR A 52 4.92 -3.66 -4.10
N ASN A 53 4.24 -4.01 -3.00
CA ASN A 53 4.80 -4.86 -1.95
C ASN A 53 5.05 -6.29 -2.45
N ALA A 54 4.11 -6.87 -3.21
CA ALA A 54 4.27 -8.20 -3.80
C ALA A 54 5.48 -8.27 -4.75
N MET A 55 5.67 -7.22 -5.57
CA MET A 55 6.83 -7.07 -6.45
C MET A 55 8.14 -6.94 -5.67
N PHE A 56 8.14 -6.14 -4.60
CA PHE A 56 9.31 -6.02 -3.73
C PHE A 56 9.70 -7.37 -3.12
N PHE A 57 8.75 -8.11 -2.54
CA PHE A 57 9.03 -9.42 -1.94
C PHE A 57 9.54 -10.44 -2.97
N SER A 58 8.98 -10.46 -4.18
CA SER A 58 9.45 -11.34 -5.26
C SER A 58 10.91 -11.05 -5.65
N ASN A 59 11.25 -9.77 -5.87
CA ASN A 59 12.61 -9.39 -6.24
C ASN A 59 13.64 -9.73 -5.15
N VAL A 60 13.26 -9.56 -3.87
CA VAL A 60 14.09 -9.97 -2.74
C VAL A 60 14.25 -11.50 -2.73
N ALA A 61 13.18 -12.27 -2.91
CA ALA A 61 13.25 -13.73 -2.95
C ALA A 61 14.18 -14.25 -4.07
N ILE A 62 14.02 -13.72 -5.30
CA ILE A 62 14.88 -14.06 -6.45
C ILE A 62 16.34 -13.78 -6.11
N THR A 63 16.64 -12.58 -5.62
CA THR A 63 18.01 -12.18 -5.24
C THR A 63 18.57 -13.11 -4.17
N LEU A 64 17.81 -13.45 -3.13
CA LEU A 64 18.25 -14.35 -2.07
C LEU A 64 18.49 -15.79 -2.55
N ASN A 65 17.77 -16.26 -3.58
CA ASN A 65 17.96 -17.59 -4.17
C ASN A 65 19.18 -17.67 -5.09
N GLU A 66 19.51 -16.58 -5.79
CA GLU A 66 20.68 -16.49 -6.68
C GLU A 66 22.01 -16.39 -5.91
N MET A 67 21.94 -16.07 -4.62
CA MET A 67 23.11 -16.00 -3.75
C MET A 67 23.53 -17.39 -3.27
N ASP A 68 24.62 -17.91 -3.83
CA ASP A 68 25.24 -19.17 -3.39
C ASP A 68 25.88 -19.01 -2.00
N ALA A 69 25.86 -20.07 -1.19
CA ALA A 69 26.34 -20.09 0.20
C ALA A 69 27.84 -19.75 0.36
N SER A 70 28.60 -19.82 -0.73
CA SER A 70 30.03 -19.48 -0.78
C SER A 70 30.31 -18.02 -1.10
N ASP A 71 29.30 -17.27 -1.53
CA ASP A 71 29.48 -15.91 -2.00
C ASP A 71 29.39 -14.92 -0.83
N ASN A 72 30.56 -14.54 -0.30
CA ASN A 72 30.69 -13.53 0.75
C ASN A 72 30.22 -12.11 0.32
N ARG A 73 29.70 -11.95 -0.91
CA ARG A 73 28.96 -10.76 -1.31
C ARG A 73 27.67 -10.70 -0.49
N LYS A 74 27.74 -9.94 0.61
CA LYS A 74 26.66 -9.65 1.55
C LYS A 74 25.39 -9.15 0.84
N LEU A 75 24.26 -9.19 1.54
CA LEU A 75 22.94 -8.65 1.12
C LEU A 75 22.93 -7.13 0.80
N GLU A 76 24.07 -6.50 0.55
CA GLU A 76 24.25 -5.09 0.24
C GLU A 76 23.43 -4.66 -0.99
N TYR A 77 23.28 -5.51 -2.00
CA TYR A 77 22.45 -5.19 -3.17
C TYR A 77 20.95 -5.05 -2.84
N LEU A 78 20.47 -5.69 -1.77
CA LEU A 78 19.08 -5.53 -1.32
C LEU A 78 18.79 -4.11 -0.80
N ILE A 79 19.82 -3.36 -0.41
CA ILE A 79 19.69 -1.95 0.00
C ILE A 79 19.12 -1.10 -1.15
N TYR A 80 19.50 -1.35 -2.41
CA TYR A 80 19.01 -0.57 -3.53
C TYR A 80 17.50 -0.76 -3.76
N TYR A 81 17.00 -2.00 -3.63
CA TYR A 81 15.56 -2.29 -3.71
C TYR A 81 14.79 -1.63 -2.58
N MET A 82 15.35 -1.67 -1.36
CA MET A 82 14.76 -1.07 -0.18
C MET A 82 14.74 0.47 -0.24
N ASP A 83 15.82 1.11 -0.68
CA ASP A 83 15.90 2.57 -0.79
C ASP A 83 14.97 3.09 -1.90
N GLY A 84 14.87 2.36 -3.02
CA GLY A 84 13.89 2.64 -4.07
C GLY A 84 12.45 2.58 -3.52
N TYR A 85 12.12 1.53 -2.77
CA TYR A 85 10.82 1.39 -2.12
C TYR A 85 10.58 2.47 -1.05
N LYS A 86 11.56 2.76 -0.21
CA LYS A 86 11.45 3.79 0.84
C LYS A 86 11.10 5.16 0.24
N LYS A 87 11.75 5.54 -0.86
CA LYS A 87 11.42 6.79 -1.58
C LYS A 87 10.00 6.80 -2.13
N ALA A 88 9.48 5.66 -2.59
CA ALA A 88 8.07 5.54 -2.97
C ALA A 88 7.14 5.70 -1.74
N MET A 89 7.57 5.21 -0.59
CA MET A 89 6.83 5.23 0.68
C MET A 89 6.93 6.54 1.46
N GLU A 90 7.86 7.44 1.17
CA GLU A 90 7.91 8.77 1.80
C GLU A 90 6.64 9.60 1.53
N ARG A 91 5.76 9.14 0.62
CA ARG A 91 4.41 9.65 0.39
C ARG A 91 3.32 9.04 1.30
N VAL A 92 3.68 8.25 2.32
CA VAL A 92 2.79 7.47 3.20
C VAL A 92 1.66 8.27 3.86
N ASN A 93 1.89 9.53 4.24
CA ASN A 93 0.85 10.34 4.89
C ASN A 93 -0.38 10.55 4.00
N LEU A 94 -0.18 10.59 2.67
CA LEU A 94 -1.26 10.69 1.69
C LEU A 94 -2.10 9.41 1.65
N TYR A 95 -1.50 8.25 1.95
CA TYR A 95 -2.18 6.96 1.91
C TYR A 95 -3.03 6.71 3.17
N ASN A 96 -2.70 7.28 4.32
CA ASN A 96 -3.48 7.07 5.55
C ASN A 96 -4.90 7.70 5.46
N ASP A 97 -5.00 8.89 4.88
CA ASP A 97 -6.30 9.56 4.68
C ASP A 97 -7.12 8.86 3.58
N VAL A 98 -6.43 8.36 2.55
CA VAL A 98 -7.02 7.57 1.47
C VAL A 98 -7.51 6.21 1.96
N GLU A 99 -6.75 5.54 2.83
CA GLU A 99 -7.13 4.26 3.44
C GLU A 99 -8.49 4.35 4.09
N LYS A 100 -8.72 5.40 4.89
CA LYS A 100 -10.02 5.60 5.53
C LYS A 100 -11.15 5.73 4.51
N ILE A 101 -10.95 6.50 3.44
CA ILE A 101 -11.95 6.66 2.38
C ILE A 101 -12.28 5.31 1.72
N VAL A 102 -11.25 4.52 1.42
CA VAL A 102 -11.37 3.22 0.74
C VAL A 102 -12.09 2.19 1.61
N PHE A 103 -11.68 2.04 2.87
CA PHE A 103 -12.32 1.10 3.79
C PHE A 103 -13.75 1.54 4.14
N ASP A 104 -13.96 2.83 4.43
CA ASP A 104 -15.25 3.35 4.88
C ASP A 104 -16.27 3.45 3.73
N ASN A 105 -15.86 3.56 2.46
CA ASN A 105 -16.77 3.81 1.34
C ASN A 105 -16.73 2.77 0.20
N ALA A 106 -15.61 2.07 -0.03
CA ALA A 106 -15.48 1.08 -1.09
C ALA A 106 -15.73 -0.34 -0.57
N LEU A 107 -14.98 -0.75 0.44
CA LEU A 107 -15.04 -2.11 0.98
C LEU A 107 -16.24 -2.33 1.91
N SER A 108 -16.63 -1.32 2.70
CA SER A 108 -17.77 -1.39 3.62
C SER A 108 -19.12 -1.70 2.97
N LYS A 109 -19.24 -1.48 1.65
CA LYS A 109 -20.41 -1.85 0.86
C LYS A 109 -20.54 -3.37 0.66
N TYR A 110 -19.43 -4.09 0.77
CA TYR A 110 -19.33 -5.52 0.44
C TYR A 110 -18.94 -6.38 1.64
N TYR A 111 -18.18 -5.84 2.59
CA TYR A 111 -17.61 -6.58 3.71
C TYR A 111 -18.25 -6.18 5.04
N ASP A 112 -18.46 -7.18 5.89
CA ASP A 112 -18.82 -6.97 7.29
C ASP A 112 -17.68 -6.35 8.10
N GLN A 113 -17.99 -5.84 9.31
CA GLN A 113 -17.02 -5.09 10.13
C GLN A 113 -15.79 -5.91 10.51
N GLU A 114 -15.96 -7.20 10.79
CA GLU A 114 -14.86 -8.09 11.15
C GLU A 114 -13.94 -8.32 9.94
N LEU A 115 -14.50 -8.57 8.76
CA LEU A 115 -13.72 -8.73 7.54
C LEU A 115 -12.98 -7.44 7.15
N LEU A 116 -13.60 -6.26 7.36
CA LEU A 116 -12.92 -4.97 7.21
C LEU A 116 -11.75 -4.80 8.18
N TYR A 117 -11.91 -5.25 9.42
CA TYR A 117 -10.84 -5.21 10.41
C TYR A 117 -9.67 -6.12 10.03
N ASP A 118 -9.96 -7.35 9.60
CA ASP A 118 -8.94 -8.33 9.20
C ASP A 118 -8.17 -7.85 7.97
N THR A 119 -8.89 -7.36 6.95
CA THR A 119 -8.29 -6.81 5.72
C THR A 119 -7.41 -5.58 6.02
N LYS A 120 -7.84 -4.69 6.91
CA LYS A 120 -7.03 -3.53 7.33
C LYS A 120 -5.77 -3.97 8.08
N THR A 121 -5.92 -4.96 8.96
CA THR A 121 -4.82 -5.48 9.77
C THR A 121 -3.75 -6.12 8.89
N VAL A 122 -4.11 -6.99 7.95
CA VAL A 122 -3.13 -7.63 7.06
C VAL A 122 -2.39 -6.60 6.20
N LEU A 123 -3.07 -5.56 5.72
CA LEU A 123 -2.43 -4.52 4.94
C LEU A 123 -1.41 -3.72 5.75
N ARG A 124 -1.74 -3.40 7.00
CA ARG A 124 -0.83 -2.73 7.93
C ARG A 124 0.40 -3.60 8.20
N GLU A 125 0.21 -4.87 8.51
CA GLU A 125 1.30 -5.80 8.83
C GLU A 125 2.18 -6.09 7.60
N LEU A 126 1.62 -6.14 6.39
CA LEU A 126 2.38 -6.18 5.13
C LEU A 126 3.30 -4.98 4.99
N ASN A 127 2.76 -3.77 5.20
CA ASN A 127 3.54 -2.55 5.12
C ASN A 127 4.66 -2.50 6.19
N LEU A 128 4.37 -2.98 7.41
CA LEU A 128 5.37 -3.10 8.48
C LEU A 128 6.44 -4.15 8.16
N LEU A 129 6.08 -5.27 7.55
CA LEU A 129 7.03 -6.30 7.14
C LEU A 129 8.05 -5.76 6.15
N VAL A 130 7.61 -4.97 5.15
CA VAL A 130 8.57 -4.34 4.22
C VAL A 130 9.55 -3.45 4.98
N PHE A 131 9.07 -2.68 5.95
CA PHE A 131 9.93 -1.86 6.79
C PHE A 131 10.92 -2.72 7.61
N LYS A 132 10.46 -3.81 8.24
CA LYS A 132 11.32 -4.70 9.02
C LYS A 132 12.38 -5.40 8.16
N LEU A 133 12.00 -5.92 7.00
CA LEU A 133 12.94 -6.46 6.02
C LEU A 133 13.99 -5.41 5.66
N SER A 134 13.54 -4.18 5.38
CA SER A 134 14.45 -3.10 5.06
C SER A 134 15.41 -2.77 6.20
N HIS A 135 14.92 -2.76 7.44
CA HIS A 135 15.73 -2.40 8.59
C HIS A 135 16.74 -3.50 8.94
N ASN A 136 16.30 -4.75 8.98
CA ASN A 136 17.11 -5.87 9.46
C ASN A 136 18.16 -6.30 8.43
N ILE A 137 17.85 -6.27 7.12
CA ILE A 137 18.86 -6.50 6.07
C ILE A 137 20.01 -5.50 6.22
N LYS A 138 19.71 -4.23 6.49
CA LYS A 138 20.72 -3.18 6.69
C LYS A 138 21.60 -3.42 7.92
N GLN A 139 21.06 -3.99 9.00
CA GLN A 139 21.83 -4.34 10.19
C GLN A 139 22.69 -5.61 9.99
N GLN A 140 22.20 -6.55 9.17
CA GLN A 140 22.84 -7.85 8.90
C GLN A 140 23.99 -7.76 7.88
N LEU A 141 24.22 -6.60 7.24
CA LEU A 141 25.30 -6.38 6.25
C LEU A 141 26.71 -6.71 6.76
N ASN A 142 26.90 -6.96 8.05
CA ASN A 142 28.20 -7.31 8.63
C ASN A 142 28.28 -8.74 9.17
N ARG A 143 27.27 -9.57 8.97
CA ARG A 143 27.23 -10.95 9.48
C ARG A 143 26.85 -11.93 8.36
N PRO A 144 27.54 -13.06 8.24
CA PRO A 144 27.09 -14.13 7.36
C PRO A 144 25.75 -14.69 7.88
N ILE A 145 24.76 -14.79 7.00
CA ILE A 145 23.50 -15.49 7.28
C ILE A 145 23.66 -16.94 6.85
N ASP A 146 23.19 -17.88 7.68
CA ASP A 146 23.16 -19.29 7.33
C ASP A 146 22.38 -19.55 6.02
N SER A 147 22.94 -20.38 5.13
CA SER A 147 22.36 -20.66 3.81
C SER A 147 20.96 -21.29 3.88
N ASN A 148 20.71 -22.17 4.85
CA ASN A 148 19.39 -22.77 5.01
C ASN A 148 18.37 -21.72 5.46
N LYS A 149 18.77 -20.83 6.39
CA LYS A 149 17.95 -19.70 6.82
C LYS A 149 17.63 -18.76 5.64
N MET A 150 18.61 -18.46 4.79
CA MET A 150 18.42 -17.62 3.61
C MET A 150 17.43 -18.23 2.61
N LYS A 151 17.54 -19.54 2.35
CA LYS A 151 16.60 -20.27 1.51
C LYS A 151 15.19 -20.31 2.09
N GLN A 152 15.05 -20.47 3.41
CA GLN A 152 13.75 -20.44 4.08
C GLN A 152 13.08 -19.06 3.99
N ILE A 153 13.84 -17.98 4.19
CA ILE A 153 13.34 -16.60 4.04
C ILE A 153 12.92 -16.36 2.60
N SER A 154 13.75 -16.73 1.62
CA SER A 154 13.42 -16.59 0.20
C SER A 154 12.13 -17.32 -0.18
N ASN A 155 12.00 -18.60 0.18
CA ASN A 155 10.80 -19.37 -0.10
C ASN A 155 9.55 -18.74 0.56
N SER A 156 9.67 -18.27 1.80
CA SER A 156 8.54 -17.64 2.50
C SER A 156 8.13 -16.31 1.85
N LEU A 157 9.08 -15.51 1.36
CA LEU A 157 8.80 -14.29 0.61
C LEU A 157 8.15 -14.58 -0.75
N HIS A 158 8.57 -15.64 -1.42
CA HIS A 158 7.96 -16.10 -2.67
C HIS A 158 6.52 -16.58 -2.46
N ASP A 159 6.29 -17.39 -1.42
CA ASP A 159 4.96 -17.86 -1.02
C ASP A 159 4.04 -16.69 -0.62
N LEU A 160 4.60 -15.68 0.07
CA LEU A 160 3.88 -14.46 0.40
C LEU A 160 3.46 -13.73 -0.89
N SER A 161 4.41 -13.51 -1.80
CA SER A 161 4.14 -12.83 -3.07
C SER A 161 2.99 -13.52 -3.81
N ARG A 162 3.00 -14.85 -3.92
CA ARG A 162 1.92 -15.64 -4.54
C ARG A 162 0.54 -15.46 -3.89
N ASN A 163 0.47 -15.32 -2.56
CA ASN A 163 -0.79 -15.06 -1.87
C ASN A 163 -1.31 -13.62 -2.09
N LEU A 164 -0.40 -12.67 -2.28
CA LEU A 164 -0.75 -11.28 -2.56
C LEU A 164 -1.21 -11.09 -4.00
N TYR A 165 -0.39 -11.57 -4.93
CA TYR A 165 -0.58 -11.49 -6.37
C TYR A 165 0.30 -12.57 -7.03
N PRO A 166 -0.26 -13.55 -7.76
CA PRO A 166 0.54 -14.56 -8.42
C PRO A 166 1.50 -13.89 -9.41
N PHE A 167 2.81 -14.03 -9.18
CA PHE A 167 3.85 -13.36 -9.96
C PHE A 167 3.88 -13.81 -11.43
N ASP A 168 3.44 -15.03 -11.69
CA ASP A 168 3.56 -15.70 -13.00
C ASP A 168 2.44 -15.30 -13.99
N SER A 169 1.42 -14.56 -13.54
CA SER A 169 0.29 -14.13 -14.36
C SER A 169 -0.54 -13.06 -13.67
N THR A 170 -1.14 -12.14 -14.43
CA THR A 170 -2.25 -11.34 -13.87
C THR A 170 -3.34 -12.29 -13.38
N PRO A 171 -3.69 -12.29 -12.07
CA PRO A 171 -4.72 -13.16 -11.54
C PRO A 171 -6.02 -12.86 -12.28
N ALA A 172 -6.82 -13.90 -12.52
CA ALA A 172 -8.18 -13.70 -12.95
C ALA A 172 -8.91 -12.87 -11.86
N GLN A 173 -9.83 -12.00 -12.26
CA GLN A 173 -10.46 -11.07 -11.30
C GLN A 173 -11.25 -11.79 -10.20
N ASP A 174 -11.61 -13.05 -10.44
CA ASP A 174 -12.30 -13.96 -9.53
C ASP A 174 -11.36 -14.90 -8.74
N ASP A 175 -10.04 -14.80 -8.90
CA ASP A 175 -9.12 -15.55 -8.04
C ASP A 175 -9.13 -14.99 -6.62
N LEU A 176 -9.16 -15.85 -5.60
CA LEU A 176 -9.10 -15.44 -4.19
C LEU A 176 -7.66 -15.10 -3.77
N THR A 177 -7.15 -13.97 -4.27
CA THR A 177 -5.88 -13.35 -3.90
C THR A 177 -6.11 -12.14 -3.01
N LEU A 178 -5.10 -11.73 -2.24
CA LEU A 178 -5.25 -10.52 -1.44
C LEU A 178 -5.48 -9.27 -2.32
N TYR A 179 -4.81 -9.18 -3.47
CA TYR A 179 -5.06 -8.12 -4.45
C TYR A 179 -6.53 -8.05 -4.90
N ASN A 180 -7.13 -9.18 -5.29
CA ASN A 180 -8.52 -9.17 -5.76
C ASN A 180 -9.54 -8.94 -4.64
N ILE A 181 -9.26 -9.38 -3.41
CA ILE A 181 -10.06 -9.03 -2.21
C ILE A 181 -10.18 -7.51 -2.08
N PHE A 182 -9.15 -6.77 -2.47
CA PHE A 182 -9.13 -5.32 -2.38
C PHE A 182 -9.65 -4.61 -3.64
N VAL A 183 -9.26 -5.08 -4.82
CA VAL A 183 -9.52 -4.41 -6.10
C VAL A 183 -10.86 -4.81 -6.71
N TYR A 184 -11.31 -6.05 -6.49
CA TYR A 184 -12.55 -6.59 -7.06
C TYR A 184 -13.51 -7.16 -5.99
N PRO A 185 -13.80 -6.42 -4.91
CA PRO A 185 -14.56 -6.95 -3.77
C PRO A 185 -15.95 -7.47 -4.16
N LYS A 186 -16.61 -6.80 -5.12
CA LYS A 186 -17.91 -7.22 -5.67
C LYS A 186 -17.86 -8.60 -6.35
N ILE A 187 -16.78 -8.92 -7.05
CA ILE A 187 -16.60 -10.21 -7.72
C ILE A 187 -16.28 -11.28 -6.68
N ILE A 188 -15.41 -10.95 -5.72
CA ILE A 188 -15.00 -11.87 -4.66
C ILE A 188 -16.18 -12.28 -3.78
N VAL A 189 -17.01 -11.36 -3.29
CA VAL A 189 -18.18 -11.74 -2.45
C VAL A 189 -19.28 -12.48 -3.21
N ARG A 190 -19.26 -12.45 -4.55
CA ARG A 190 -20.19 -13.26 -5.36
C ARG A 190 -19.74 -14.71 -5.47
N ASN A 191 -18.44 -14.96 -5.37
CA ASN A 191 -17.83 -16.26 -5.65
C ASN A 191 -17.34 -16.96 -4.38
N TYR A 192 -17.09 -16.23 -3.29
CA TYR A 192 -16.56 -16.76 -2.03
C TYR A 192 -17.34 -16.22 -0.84
N SER A 193 -17.47 -17.05 0.19
CA SER A 193 -18.03 -16.69 1.47
C SER A 193 -17.08 -15.82 2.30
N SER A 194 -17.61 -15.05 3.26
CA SER A 194 -16.79 -14.29 4.21
C SER A 194 -15.75 -15.18 4.94
N ALA A 195 -16.10 -16.43 5.25
CA ALA A 195 -15.21 -17.37 5.91
C ALA A 195 -13.98 -17.73 5.05
N GLU A 196 -14.18 -17.98 3.76
CA GLU A 196 -13.09 -18.27 2.82
C GLU A 196 -12.17 -17.06 2.63
N ILE A 197 -12.75 -15.86 2.54
CA ILE A 197 -12.00 -14.62 2.42
C ILE A 197 -11.13 -14.40 3.67
N ARG A 198 -11.69 -14.60 4.87
CA ARG A 198 -10.92 -14.50 6.13
C ARG A 198 -9.82 -15.54 6.21
N GLN A 199 -10.10 -16.79 5.84
CA GLN A 199 -9.08 -17.83 5.82
C GLN A 199 -7.90 -17.47 4.90
N ARG A 200 -8.17 -16.84 3.74
CA ARG A 200 -7.12 -16.32 2.87
C ARG A 200 -6.31 -15.21 3.56
N ILE A 201 -6.97 -14.26 4.23
CA ILE A 201 -6.30 -13.18 4.98
C ILE A 201 -5.43 -13.75 6.10
N GLU A 202 -5.95 -14.70 6.87
CA GLU A 202 -5.24 -15.39 7.95
C GLU A 202 -4.02 -16.15 7.43
N SER A 203 -4.16 -16.88 6.31
CA SER A 203 -3.03 -17.57 5.69
C SER A 203 -1.91 -16.62 5.30
N THR A 204 -2.26 -15.41 4.82
CA THR A 204 -1.30 -14.37 4.49
C THR A 204 -0.61 -13.83 5.75
N MET A 205 -1.39 -13.60 6.82
CA MET A 205 -0.86 -13.16 8.12
C MET A 205 0.11 -14.15 8.74
N LEU A 206 -0.16 -15.45 8.65
CA LEU A 206 0.74 -16.50 9.14
C LEU A 206 2.10 -16.44 8.44
N ILE A 207 2.11 -16.23 7.11
CA ILE A 207 3.35 -16.10 6.34
C ILE A 207 4.11 -14.83 6.75
N ILE A 208 3.41 -13.70 6.91
CA ILE A 208 4.00 -12.42 7.36
C ILE A 208 4.70 -12.58 8.73
N ASN A 209 4.04 -13.25 9.67
CA ASN A 209 4.58 -13.47 11.01
C ASN A 209 5.82 -14.37 10.96
N LYS A 210 5.76 -15.47 10.20
CA LYS A 210 6.91 -16.37 10.00
C LYS A 210 8.13 -15.66 9.44
N ILE A 211 7.94 -14.79 8.43
CA ILE A 211 9.04 -13.99 7.88
C ILE A 211 9.55 -13.00 8.93
N SER A 212 8.64 -12.33 9.65
CA SER A 212 8.99 -11.35 10.68
C SER A 212 9.83 -11.94 11.81
N GLU A 213 9.52 -13.15 12.26
CA GLU A 213 10.30 -13.88 13.28
C GLU A 213 11.69 -14.24 12.73
N SER A 214 11.73 -14.75 11.50
CA SER A 214 12.97 -15.20 10.85
C SER A 214 14.00 -14.07 10.65
N ILE A 215 13.55 -12.81 10.58
CA ILE A 215 14.44 -11.64 10.42
C ILE A 215 14.82 -10.97 11.75
N GLN A 216 14.21 -11.34 12.88
CA GLN A 216 14.49 -10.75 14.20
C GLN A 216 15.58 -11.51 14.98
N GLU A 217 15.74 -12.81 14.70
CA GLU A 217 16.80 -13.69 15.21
C GLU A 217 18.13 -13.52 14.44
#